data_AF-A0AA37RQT4-F1
#
_entry.id   AF-A0AA37RQT4-F1
#
_cell.length_a   1.000
_cell.length_b   1.000
_cell.length_c   1.000
_cell.angle_alpha   90.00
_cell.angle_beta   90.00
_cell.angle_gamma   90.00
#
_symmetry.space_group_name_H-M   'P 1'
#
loop_
_entity.id
_entity.type
_entity.pdbx_description
1 polymer ?
#
loop_
_entity_poly.entity_id
_entity_poly.type
_entity_poly.pdbx_seq_one_letter_code
_entity_poly.pdbx_strand_id
1 'polypeptide(L)' 'MTRTRTPNSIDNLTRPYLRDGTLATFVANGVRGVTANPTILARAVEGSDAYDAQFAILTAQGFSVSDAY' A
#
# COMPACT_ATOMS: atom_id res chain seq x y z
N MET A 1 20.25 -27.49 -0.07
CA MET A 1 19.29 -26.60 0.62
C MET A 1 19.38 -25.21 0.00
N THR A 2 18.46 -24.87 -0.90
CA THR A 2 18.48 -23.59 -1.61
C THR A 2 17.87 -22.53 -0.71
N ARG A 3 18.70 -21.65 -0.12
CA ARG A 3 18.22 -20.55 0.72
C ARG A 3 17.60 -19.50 -0.20
N THR A 4 16.27 -19.41 -0.22
CA THR A 4 15.53 -18.40 -0.98
C THR A 4 15.99 -17.03 -0.50
N ARG A 5 16.69 -16.28 -1.35
CA ARG A 5 17.16 -14.93 -1.02
C ARG A 5 15.95 -14.00 -0.98
N THR A 6 15.70 -13.34 0.15
CA THR A 6 14.68 -12.30 0.21
C THR A 6 14.96 -11.23 -0.85
N PRO A 7 13.96 -10.80 -1.63
CA PRO A 7 14.16 -9.72 -2.58
C PRO A 7 14.52 -8.41 -1.86
N ASN A 8 15.37 -7.59 -2.48
CA ASN A 8 15.76 -6.29 -1.92
C ASN A 8 14.59 -5.27 -1.93
N SER A 9 13.57 -5.47 -2.75
CA SER A 9 12.39 -4.61 -2.85
C SER A 9 11.09 -5.41 -2.93
N ILE A 10 9.98 -4.76 -2.56
CA ILE A 10 8.62 -5.24 -2.83
C ILE A 10 7.91 -4.28 -3.78
N ASP A 11 7.13 -4.82 -4.71
CA ASP A 11 6.46 -4.03 -5.75
C ASP A 11 4.94 -3.97 -5.54
N ASN A 12 4.45 -4.04 -4.31
CA ASN A 12 3.02 -4.01 -3.99
C ASN A 12 2.77 -3.39 -2.62
N LEU A 13 3.29 -2.18 -2.35
CA LEU A 13 3.00 -1.51 -1.08
C LEU A 13 1.53 -1.05 -1.05
N THR A 14 0.79 -1.50 -0.03
CA THR A 14 -0.60 -1.09 0.24
C THR A 14 -0.72 -0.49 1.63
N ARG A 15 -1.79 0.28 1.88
CA ARG A 15 -2.05 0.90 3.19
C ARG A 15 -2.20 -0.12 4.33
N PRO A 16 -2.85 -1.28 4.17
CA PRO A 16 -2.87 -2.32 5.20
C PRO A 16 -1.48 -2.69 5.72
N TYR A 17 -0.48 -2.83 4.84
CA TYR A 17 0.88 -3.22 5.24
C TYR A 17 1.56 -2.25 6.21
N LEU A 18 1.16 -0.97 6.16
CA LEU A 18 1.64 0.06 7.07
C LEU A 18 0.99 -0.03 8.46
N ARG A 19 -0.21 -0.61 8.54
CA ARG A 19 -1.03 -0.66 9.76
C ARG A 19 -0.93 -2.00 10.50
N ASP A 20 -0.79 -3.10 9.76
CA ASP A 20 -0.82 -4.47 10.31
C ASP A 20 0.57 -5.05 10.64
N GLY A 21 1.65 -4.31 10.37
CA GLY A 21 3.02 -4.74 10.63
C GLY A 21 3.64 -5.61 9.53
N THR A 22 2.95 -5.84 8.41
CA THR A 22 3.48 -6.57 7.26
C THR A 22 4.71 -5.89 6.67
N LEU A 23 4.72 -4.55 6.53
CA LEU A 23 5.91 -3.85 6.06
C LEU A 23 7.08 -4.01 7.03
N ALA A 24 6.84 -3.99 8.34
CA ALA A 24 7.88 -4.21 9.34
C ALA A 24 8.49 -5.61 9.20
N THR A 25 7.66 -6.62 8.92
CA THR A 25 8.12 -7.99 8.62
C THR A 25 8.99 -8.02 7.36
N PHE A 26 8.63 -7.31 6.29
CA PHE A 26 9.46 -7.22 5.09
C PHE A 26 10.82 -6.57 5.36
N VAL A 27 10.83 -5.48 6.13
CA VAL A 27 12.07 -4.78 6.52
C VAL A 27 12.97 -5.69 7.37
N ALA A 28 12.40 -6.43 8.32
CA ALA A 28 13.12 -7.40 9.14
C ALA A 28 13.74 -8.53 8.29
N ASN A 29 13.07 -8.90 7.20
CA ASN A 29 13.55 -9.92 6.26
C ASN A 29 14.55 -9.39 5.21
N GLY A 30 14.90 -8.10 5.24
CA GLY A 30 15.94 -7.52 4.40
C GLY A 30 15.45 -6.70 3.21
N VAL A 31 14.13 -6.43 3.10
CA VAL A 31 13.60 -5.49 2.11
C VAL A 31 14.09 -4.08 2.45
N ARG A 32 14.55 -3.35 1.43
CA ARG A 32 15.08 -1.99 1.50
C ARG A 32 14.42 -1.03 0.51
N GLY A 33 13.59 -1.53 -0.39
CA GLY A 33 12.82 -0.73 -1.34
C GLY A 33 11.34 -1.13 -1.38
N VAL A 34 10.48 -0.16 -1.66
CA VAL A 34 9.04 -0.39 -1.85
C VAL A 34 8.57 0.40 -3.06
N THR A 35 7.67 -0.19 -3.84
CA THR A 35 7.01 0.48 -4.97
C THR A 35 5.50 0.42 -4.79
N ALA A 36 4.84 1.57 -4.96
CA ALA A 36 3.41 1.68 -5.22
C ALA A 36 3.26 2.51 -6.50
N ASN A 37 2.89 1.85 -7.60
CA ASN A 37 2.56 2.50 -8.86
C ASN A 37 1.03 2.72 -8.92
N PRO A 38 0.51 3.52 -9.87
CA PRO A 38 -0.92 3.80 -9.95
C PRO A 38 -1.81 2.56 -10.04
N THR A 39 -1.35 1.49 -10.70
CA THR A 39 -2.10 0.22 -10.81
C THR A 39 -2.23 -0.49 -9.46
N ILE A 40 -1.17 -0.48 -8.65
CA ILE A 40 -1.18 -1.07 -7.30
C ILE A 40 -2.12 -0.29 -6.40
N LEU A 41 -2.07 1.04 -6.47
CA LEU A 41 -2.96 1.90 -5.70
C LEU A 41 -4.42 1.66 -6.08
N ALA A 42 -4.75 1.64 -7.37
CA ALA A 42 -6.09 1.37 -7.88
C ALA A 42 -6.64 0.05 -7.30
N ARG A 43 -5.86 -1.03 -7.40
CA ARG A 43 -6.25 -2.34 -6.87
C ARG A 43 -6.42 -2.34 -5.36
N ALA A 44 -5.62 -1.57 -4.62
CA ALA A 44 -5.73 -1.48 -3.18
C ALA A 44 -6.98 -0.70 -2.74
N VAL A 45 -7.40 0.30 -3.51
CA VAL A 45 -8.64 1.05 -3.30
C VAL A 45 -9.86 0.20 -3.69
N GLU A 46 -9.82 -0.51 -4.82
CA GLU A 46 -10.92 -1.37 -5.27
C GLU A 46 -11.09 -2.63 -4.41
N GLY A 47 -9.98 -3.18 -3.90
CA GLY A 47 -9.95 -4.47 -3.20
C GLY A 47 -10.05 -4.39 -1.68
N SER A 48 -10.14 -3.19 -1.09
CA SER A 48 -10.17 -3.00 0.36
C SER A 48 -10.83 -1.69 0.78
N ASP A 49 -11.49 -1.72 1.93
CA ASP A 49 -12.06 -0.56 2.65
C ASP A 49 -11.01 0.35 3.33
N ALA A 50 -9.72 0.01 3.25
CA ALA A 50 -8.65 0.71 3.99
C ALA A 50 -8.52 2.20 3.63
N TYR A 51 -9.11 2.63 2.51
CA TYR A 51 -9.07 3.99 1.99
C TYR A 51 -10.41 4.73 2.13
N ASP A 52 -11.52 4.02 2.39
CA ASP A 52 -12.89 4.57 2.39
C ASP A 52 -13.05 5.76 3.33
N ALA A 53 -12.53 5.63 4.56
CA ALA A 53 -12.61 6.70 5.55
C ALA A 53 -11.90 7.98 5.07
N GLN A 54 -10.79 7.86 4.33
CA GLN A 54 -10.09 9.03 3.79
C GLN A 54 -10.87 9.64 2.63
N PHE A 55 -11.38 8.82 1.70
CA PHE A 55 -12.21 9.30 0.60
C PHE A 55 -13.48 9.99 1.09
N ALA A 56 -14.13 9.46 2.14
CA ALA A 56 -15.28 10.08 2.78
C ALA A 56 -14.95 11.47 3.33
N ILE A 57 -13.81 11.62 4.02
CA ILE A 57 -13.36 12.92 4.55
C ILE A 57 -13.09 13.91 3.41
N LEU A 58 -12.34 13.50 2.37
CA LEU A 58 -11.98 14.36 1.25
C LEU A 58 -13.22 14.79 0.45
N THR A 59 -14.17 13.88 0.24
CA THR A 59 -15.43 14.18 -0.43
C THR A 59 -16.27 15.15 0.39
N ALA A 60 -16.35 14.97 1.71
CA ALA A 60 -17.04 15.88 2.62
C ALA A 60 -16.39 17.28 2.67
N GLN A 61 -15.10 17.37 2.39
CA GLN A 61 -14.36 18.64 2.24
C GLN A 61 -14.53 19.29 0.86
N GLY A 62 -15.26 18.66 -0.06
CA GLY A 62 -15.56 19.20 -1.38
C GLY A 62 -14.50 18.93 -2.44
N PHE A 63 -13.52 18.06 -2.17
CA PHE A 63 -12.56 17.63 -3.20
C PHE A 63 -13.25 16.78 -4.26
N SER A 64 -12.82 16.94 -5.52
CA SER A 64 -13.28 16.07 -6.59
C SER A 64 -12.71 14.66 -6.41
N VAL A 65 -13.33 13.66 -7.03
CA VAL A 65 -12.82 12.27 -7.03
C VAL A 65 -11.38 12.22 -7.56
N SER A 66 -11.08 13.02 -8.59
CA SER A 66 -9.74 13.10 -9.19
C SER A 66 -8.72 13.73 -8.23
N ASP A 67 -9.11 14.71 -7.41
CA ASP A 67 -8.21 15.33 -6.43
C ASP A 67 -8.00 14.45 -5.20
N ALA A 68 -8.98 13.58 -4.90
CA ALA A 68 -8.90 12.64 -3.79
C ALA A 68 -8.06 11.39 -4.10
N TYR A 69 -7.71 11.20 -5.37
CA TYR A 69 -6.99 10.04 -5.91
C TYR A 69 -5.47 10.30 -5.99
#